data_AF-A0A4V6ATX2-F1
#
_entry.id   AF-A0A4V6ATX2-F1
#
_cell.length_a   1.000
_cell.length_b   1.000
_cell.length_c   1.000
_cell.angle_alpha   90.00
_cell.angle_beta   90.00
_cell.angle_gamma   90.00
#
_symmetry.space_group_name_H-M   'P 1'
#
loop_
_entity.id
_entity.type
_entity.pdbx_description
1 polymer ?
#
loop_
_entity_poly.entity_id
_entity_poly.type
_entity_poly.pdbx_seq_one_letter_code
_entity_poly.pdbx_strand_id
1 'polypeptide(L)'
;MGPESGTHSSLILLGFFQIDLIKKVTVRQEEKKVNKQDFQLQDKTDSIMISMWRDHTKQCKGLSVGDIIKITNMKISKYYENTSLNSTGFTEIHKVQSVGVHNVTITIIGIAKAIKKETHLDAEVNGLLHRLVVGSPLLAKAFGLNLGDLKETLLEKLPLFANAEIHGSKIKKIQQL
;
A
#
# COMPACT_ATOMS: atom_id res chain seq x y z
N MET A 1 22.33 20.13 17.13
CA MET A 1 21.39 18.99 17.11
C MET A 1 20.42 19.22 15.96
N GLY A 2 20.60 18.50 14.85
CA GLY A 2 19.70 18.59 13.70
C GLY A 2 18.40 17.83 13.96
N PRO A 3 17.27 18.22 13.34
CA PRO A 3 16.05 17.44 13.41
C PRO A 3 16.18 16.23 12.46
N GLU A 4 15.96 15.03 13.01
CA GLU A 4 15.78 13.83 12.21
C GLU A 4 14.50 13.99 11.38
N SER A 5 14.68 14.17 10.07
CA SER A 5 13.61 14.18 9.08
C SER A 5 13.00 12.78 8.99
N GLY A 6 11.92 12.55 9.73
CA GLY A 6 11.06 11.39 9.53
C GLY A 6 10.49 11.46 8.12
N THR A 7 10.88 10.53 7.26
CA THR A 7 10.42 10.43 5.88
C THR A 7 8.88 10.31 5.89
N HIS A 8 8.20 11.34 5.39
CA HIS A 8 6.75 11.32 5.20
C HIS A 8 6.43 10.43 3.99
N SER A 9 6.25 9.14 4.22
CA SER A 9 5.79 8.23 3.17
C SER A 9 4.27 8.35 3.02
N SER A 10 3.82 8.90 1.90
CA SER A 10 2.42 8.85 1.49
C SER A 10 2.07 7.42 1.05
N LEU A 11 1.57 6.60 1.98
CA LEU A 11 1.07 5.27 1.66
C LEU A 11 -0.39 5.36 1.24
N ILE A 12 -0.64 5.23 -0.07
CA ILE A 12 -1.99 5.05 -0.59
C ILE A 12 -2.33 3.57 -0.48
N LEU A 13 -3.04 3.22 0.58
CA LEU A 13 -3.63 1.89 0.72
C LEU A 13 -5.12 2.01 0.41
N LEU A 14 -5.60 1.21 -0.54
CA LEU A 14 -7.00 1.13 -0.93
C LEU A 14 -7.46 -0.31 -0.72
N GLY A 15 -8.42 -0.49 0.17
CA GLY A 15 -8.80 -1.81 0.63
C GLY A 15 -10.10 -1.82 1.40
N PHE A 16 -10.62 -3.02 1.64
CA PHE A 16 -11.70 -3.24 2.59
C PHE A 16 -11.11 -3.26 3.99
N PHE A 17 -11.87 -2.84 4.99
CA PHE A 17 -11.35 -2.80 6.35
C PHE A 17 -12.33 -3.34 7.39
N GLN A 18 -11.78 -3.94 8.44
CA GLN A 18 -12.51 -4.38 9.62
C GLN A 18 -12.28 -3.39 10.75
N ILE A 19 -13.35 -2.74 11.21
CA ILE A 19 -13.31 -1.69 12.24
C ILE A 19 -13.45 -2.31 13.62
N ASP A 20 -12.55 -1.97 14.54
CA ASP A 20 -12.73 -2.29 15.96
C ASP A 20 -13.46 -1.17 16.71
N LEU A 21 -14.05 -1.52 17.85
CA LEU A 21 -14.60 -0.56 18.80
C LEU A 21 -13.52 0.40 19.30
N ILE A 22 -13.90 1.66 19.53
CA ILE A 22 -13.02 2.66 20.15
C ILE A 22 -12.65 2.20 21.56
N LYS A 23 -11.35 2.07 21.82
CA LYS A 23 -10.78 1.70 23.12
C LYS A 23 -10.18 2.94 23.79
N LYS A 24 -10.36 3.08 25.10
CA LYS A 24 -9.63 4.09 25.89
C LYS A 24 -8.36 3.45 26.44
N VAL A 25 -7.21 4.04 26.17
CA VAL A 25 -5.91 3.53 26.61
C VAL A 25 -5.19 4.56 27.47
N THR A 26 -4.40 4.12 28.44
CA THR A 26 -3.58 4.99 29.28
C THR A 26 -2.19 5.12 28.68
N VAL A 27 -1.74 6.35 28.43
CA VAL A 27 -0.39 6.61 27.91
C VAL A 27 0.56 6.84 29.09
N ARG A 28 1.62 6.01 29.18
CA ARG A 28 2.58 6.01 30.31
C ARG A 28 3.25 7.37 30.56
N GLN A 29 3.37 8.22 29.55
CA GLN A 29 3.98 9.55 29.66
C GLN A 29 3.03 10.62 30.24
N GLU A 30 1.71 10.44 30.13
CA GLU A 30 0.75 11.51 30.45
C GLU A 30 -0.21 11.12 31.59
N GLU A 31 -0.25 9.85 32.03
CA GLU A 31 -1.28 9.23 32.90
C GLU A 31 -2.74 9.52 32.46
N LYS A 32 -2.93 10.17 31.32
CA LYS A 32 -4.22 10.51 30.74
C LYS A 32 -4.73 9.37 29.89
N LYS A 33 -6.04 9.12 30.02
CA LYS A 33 -6.78 8.23 29.14
C LYS A 33 -7.00 8.92 27.80
N VAL A 34 -6.50 8.33 26.73
CA VAL A 34 -6.72 8.80 25.35
C VAL A 34 -7.54 7.78 24.58
N ASN A 35 -8.30 8.27 23.60
CA ASN A 35 -9.02 7.39 22.69
C ASN A 35 -8.05 6.80 21.66
N LYS A 36 -8.23 5.52 21.37
CA LYS A 36 -7.55 4.80 20.31
C LYS A 36 -8.60 4.00 19.54
N GLN A 37 -8.51 3.99 18.22
CA GLN A 37 -9.29 3.09 17.39
C GLN A 37 -8.36 2.35 16.45
N ASP A 38 -8.45 1.03 16.49
CA ASP A 38 -7.68 0.14 15.63
C ASP A 38 -8.61 -0.41 14.54
N PHE A 39 -8.08 -0.61 13.34
CA PHE A 39 -8.77 -1.32 12.29
C PHE A 39 -7.76 -1.93 11.32
N GLN A 40 -8.11 -3.05 10.71
CA GLN A 40 -7.27 -3.64 9.67
C GLN A 40 -7.66 -3.05 8.33
N LEU A 41 -6.69 -2.49 7.61
CA LEU A 41 -6.85 -2.13 6.20
C LEU A 41 -6.29 -3.26 5.36
N GLN A 42 -7.16 -3.93 4.60
CA GLN A 42 -6.81 -5.09 3.80
C GLN A 42 -6.99 -4.78 2.31
N ASP A 43 -5.91 -4.94 1.56
CA ASP A 43 -5.99 -5.04 0.12
C ASP A 43 -5.97 -6.51 -0.32
N LYS A 44 -5.89 -6.76 -1.63
CA LYS A 44 -5.86 -8.12 -2.17
C LYS A 44 -4.49 -8.81 -1.99
N THR A 45 -3.55 -8.20 -1.27
CA THR A 45 -2.16 -8.61 -1.16
C THR A 45 -1.84 -8.95 0.30
N ASP A 46 -2.19 -8.05 1.22
CA ASP A 46 -2.01 -8.24 2.65
C ASP A 46 -2.98 -7.36 3.47
N SER A 47 -2.97 -7.49 4.79
CA SER A 47 -3.59 -6.53 5.71
C SER A 47 -2.54 -5.83 6.57
N ILE A 48 -2.83 -4.58 6.90
CA ILE A 48 -2.01 -3.80 7.84
C ILE A 48 -2.89 -3.20 8.93
N MET A 49 -2.38 -3.22 10.16
CA MET A 49 -3.04 -2.59 11.29
C MET A 49 -2.91 -1.06 11.19
N ILE A 50 -4.04 -0.37 11.24
CA ILE A 50 -4.13 1.08 11.34
C ILE A 50 -4.52 1.43 12.78
N SER A 51 -3.73 2.29 13.43
CA SER A 51 -4.03 2.83 14.75
C SER A 51 -4.27 4.34 14.69
N MET A 52 -5.52 4.75 14.93
CA MET A 52 -5.93 6.14 15.02
C MET A 52 -5.92 6.58 16.48
N TRP A 53 -5.31 7.72 16.78
CA TRP A 53 -5.09 8.19 18.14
C TRP A 53 -5.77 9.53 18.40
N ARG A 54 -6.24 9.71 19.65
CA ARG A 54 -6.82 10.96 20.16
C ARG A 54 -7.96 11.45 19.26
N ASP A 55 -7.88 12.67 18.75
CA ASP A 55 -8.91 13.28 17.92
C ASP A 55 -9.02 12.66 16.52
N HIS A 56 -7.98 11.99 16.04
CA HIS A 56 -8.02 11.33 14.72
C HIS A 56 -8.99 10.14 14.70
N THR A 57 -9.37 9.59 15.86
CA THR A 57 -10.44 8.58 15.95
C THR A 57 -11.79 9.12 15.46
N LYS A 58 -12.00 10.45 15.44
CA LYS A 58 -13.21 11.07 14.91
C LYS A 58 -13.38 10.85 13.40
N GLN A 59 -12.29 10.72 12.64
CA GLN A 59 -12.34 10.44 11.20
C GLN A 59 -12.85 9.02 10.89
N CYS A 60 -12.82 8.11 11.87
CA CYS A 60 -13.39 6.77 11.74
C CYS A 60 -14.91 6.76 11.88
N LYS A 61 -15.53 7.85 12.37
CA LYS A 61 -16.98 7.93 12.50
C LYS A 61 -17.63 7.91 11.12
N GLY A 62 -18.58 7.00 10.93
CA GLY A 62 -19.29 6.83 9.66
C GLY A 62 -18.55 5.94 8.66
N LEU A 63 -17.36 5.44 8.98
CA LEU A 63 -16.75 4.34 8.24
C LEU A 63 -17.51 3.03 8.54
N SER A 64 -17.62 2.16 7.54
CA SER A 64 -18.26 0.85 7.61
C SER A 64 -17.40 -0.20 6.93
N VAL A 65 -17.52 -1.45 7.39
CA VAL A 65 -16.89 -2.59 6.72
C VAL A 65 -17.39 -2.64 5.28
N GLY A 66 -16.47 -2.71 4.32
CA GLY A 66 -16.79 -2.68 2.90
C GLY A 66 -16.53 -1.34 2.21
N ASP A 67 -16.37 -0.25 2.96
CA ASP A 67 -15.96 1.04 2.38
C ASP A 67 -14.57 0.92 1.74
N ILE A 68 -14.35 1.67 0.66
CA ILE A 68 -13.02 1.88 0.08
C ILE A 68 -12.54 3.24 0.58
N ILE A 69 -11.39 3.26 1.24
CA ILE A 69 -10.81 4.48 1.81
C ILE A 69 -9.40 4.71 1.32
N LYS A 70 -9.03 5.97 1.13
CA LYS A 70 -7.66 6.44 0.99
C LYS A 70 -7.24 7.07 2.31
N ILE A 71 -6.12 6.61 2.87
CA ILE A 71 -5.51 7.21 4.06
C ILE A 71 -4.17 7.82 3.66
N THR A 72 -3.84 8.99 4.20
CA THR A 72 -2.56 9.67 3.91
C THR A 72 -1.88 10.16 5.20
N ASN A 73 -0.60 10.51 5.09
CA ASN A 73 0.22 11.08 6.16
C ASN A 73 0.26 10.21 7.42
N MET A 74 0.43 8.91 7.23
CA MET A 74 0.56 7.92 8.30
C MET A 74 2.03 7.72 8.66
N LYS A 75 2.31 7.41 9.93
CA LYS A 75 3.64 7.02 10.39
C LYS A 75 3.74 5.50 10.42
N ILE A 76 4.76 4.94 9.77
CA ILE A 76 5.11 3.52 9.91
C ILE A 76 5.68 3.27 11.31
N SER A 77 5.14 2.27 11.99
CA SER A 77 5.61 1.77 13.27
C SER A 77 6.00 0.31 13.11
N LYS A 78 7.23 -0.04 13.54
CA LYS A 78 7.72 -1.42 13.54
C LYS A 78 7.97 -1.85 14.98
N TYR A 79 7.44 -3.01 15.35
CA TYR A 79 7.68 -3.64 16.65
C TYR A 79 7.90 -5.13 16.43
N TYR A 80 9.14 -5.60 16.61
CA TYR A 80 9.57 -6.94 16.17
C TYR A 80 9.11 -7.20 14.72
N GLU A 81 8.39 -8.30 14.49
CA GLU A 81 7.86 -8.71 13.18
C GLU A 81 6.58 -7.98 12.77
N ASN A 82 6.01 -7.14 13.64
CA ASN A 82 4.76 -6.43 13.37
C ASN A 82 5.02 -5.04 12.80
N THR A 83 4.44 -4.78 11.62
CA THR A 83 4.37 -3.44 11.02
C THR A 83 2.95 -2.90 11.13
N SER A 84 2.79 -1.66 11.60
CA SER A 84 1.52 -0.94 11.66
C SER A 84 1.67 0.49 11.16
N LEU A 85 0.53 1.14 10.90
CA LEU A 85 0.45 2.56 10.57
C LEU A 85 -0.27 3.32 11.68
N ASN A 86 0.36 4.36 12.20
CA ASN A 86 -0.20 5.21 13.24
C ASN A 86 -0.57 6.58 12.68
N SER A 87 -1.71 7.13 13.13
CA SER A 87 -2.09 8.50 12.79
C SER A 87 -1.04 9.51 13.29
N THR A 88 -0.77 10.53 12.48
CA THR A 88 0.02 11.71 12.81
C THR A 88 -0.89 12.92 13.03
N GLY A 89 -0.34 14.11 13.28
CA GLY A 89 -1.10 15.36 13.34
C GLY A 89 -1.71 15.80 12.00
N PHE A 90 -1.32 15.17 10.89
CA PHE A 90 -1.73 15.53 9.53
C PHE A 90 -2.48 14.39 8.81
N THR A 91 -2.87 13.34 9.55
CA THR A 91 -3.53 12.19 8.95
C THR A 91 -4.90 12.56 8.41
N GLU A 92 -5.18 12.12 7.19
CA GLU A 92 -6.48 12.28 6.54
C GLU A 92 -6.99 10.94 6.01
N ILE A 93 -8.27 10.66 6.27
CA ILE A 93 -9.04 9.56 5.69
C ILE A 93 -10.12 10.12 4.76
N HIS A 94 -10.13 9.62 3.53
CA HIS A 94 -11.14 9.95 2.52
C HIS A 94 -11.84 8.67 2.05
N LYS A 95 -13.18 8.61 2.13
CA LYS A 95 -13.95 7.57 1.43
C LYS A 95 -13.87 7.85 -0.08
N VAL A 96 -13.66 6.80 -0.86
CA VAL A 96 -13.62 6.87 -2.32
C VAL A 96 -14.61 5.88 -2.91
N GLN A 97 -15.21 6.24 -4.05
CA GLN A 97 -16.18 5.36 -4.73
C GLN A 97 -15.50 4.22 -5.50
N SER A 98 -14.27 4.43 -5.93
CA SER A 98 -13.48 3.44 -6.64
C SER A 98 -11.99 3.70 -6.46
N VAL A 99 -11.20 2.66 -6.74
CA VAL A 99 -9.76 2.79 -6.89
C VAL A 99 -9.48 3.50 -8.21
N GLY A 100 -8.78 4.65 -8.18
CA GLY A 100 -8.44 5.40 -9.39
C GLY A 100 -7.74 4.51 -10.42
N VAL A 101 -8.28 4.47 -11.64
CA VAL A 101 -7.68 3.77 -12.78
C VAL A 101 -6.69 4.72 -13.45
N HIS A 102 -5.43 4.32 -13.50
CA HIS A 102 -4.37 5.11 -14.11
C HIS A 102 -3.80 4.34 -15.29
N ASN A 103 -3.88 4.92 -16.49
CA ASN A 103 -3.15 4.43 -17.65
C ASN A 103 -1.84 5.20 -17.71
N VAL A 104 -0.73 4.52 -17.45
CA VAL A 104 0.59 5.15 -17.32
C VAL A 104 1.66 4.31 -17.99
N THR A 105 2.71 4.96 -18.45
CA THR A 105 3.96 4.27 -18.78
C THR A 105 4.73 4.02 -17.48
N ILE A 106 5.27 2.81 -17.36
CA ILE A 106 6.08 2.38 -16.22
C ILE A 106 7.42 1.86 -16.69
N THR A 107 8.43 1.99 -15.82
CA THR A 107 9.71 1.31 -15.97
C THR A 107 9.85 0.30 -14.84
N ILE A 108 9.80 -0.98 -15.17
CA ILE A 108 10.06 -2.05 -14.21
C ILE A 108 11.58 -2.14 -14.05
N ILE A 109 12.05 -1.92 -12.83
CA ILE A 109 13.48 -1.86 -12.49
C ILE A 109 13.90 -2.95 -11.51
N GLY A 110 12.94 -3.67 -10.92
CA GLY A 110 13.23 -4.72 -9.96
C GLY A 110 12.06 -5.67 -9.72
N ILE A 111 12.36 -6.75 -9.03
CA ILE A 111 11.41 -7.79 -8.64
C ILE A 111 11.55 -8.03 -7.15
N ALA A 112 10.51 -7.68 -6.39
CA ALA A 112 10.46 -7.94 -4.96
C ALA A 112 10.09 -9.41 -4.66
N LYS A 113 9.18 -9.98 -5.45
CA LYS A 113 8.70 -11.36 -5.30
C LYS A 113 8.12 -11.87 -6.62
N ALA A 114 8.38 -13.12 -6.99
CA ALA A 114 7.74 -13.77 -8.12
C ALA A 114 7.25 -15.15 -7.70
N ILE A 115 5.95 -15.39 -7.87
CA ILE A 115 5.33 -16.72 -7.69
C ILE A 115 4.43 -17.04 -8.89
N LYS A 116 4.02 -18.29 -9.08
CA LYS A 116 3.21 -18.71 -10.24
C LYS A 116 1.94 -17.88 -10.46
N LYS A 117 1.33 -17.36 -9.39
CA LYS A 117 0.08 -16.61 -9.44
C LYS A 117 0.28 -15.11 -9.70
N GLU A 118 1.26 -14.50 -9.04
CA GLU A 118 1.50 -13.05 -9.08
C GLU A 118 2.98 -12.71 -8.89
N THR A 119 3.36 -11.56 -9.41
CA THR A 119 4.71 -10.99 -9.32
C THR A 119 4.60 -9.57 -8.77
N HIS A 120 5.46 -9.27 -7.80
CA HIS A 120 5.60 -7.99 -7.13
C HIS A 120 6.82 -7.31 -7.73
N LEU A 121 6.57 -6.21 -8.43
CA LEU A 121 7.54 -5.45 -9.20
C LEU A 121 7.88 -4.16 -8.45
N ASP A 122 9.15 -3.79 -8.50
CA ASP A 122 9.58 -2.43 -8.21
C ASP A 122 9.61 -1.68 -9.54
N ALA A 123 8.74 -0.69 -9.67
CA ALA A 123 8.53 0.04 -10.91
C ALA A 123 8.49 1.55 -10.67
N GLU A 124 9.13 2.29 -11.56
CA GLU A 124 9.06 3.74 -11.59
C GLU A 124 7.78 4.18 -12.33
N VAL A 125 7.00 5.04 -11.69
CA VAL A 125 5.80 5.68 -12.24
C VAL A 125 5.94 7.18 -12.01
N ASN A 126 6.02 7.97 -13.08
CA ASN A 126 6.19 9.42 -13.00
C ASN A 126 7.37 9.87 -12.11
N GLY A 127 8.52 9.17 -12.19
CA GLY A 127 9.71 9.51 -11.38
C GLY A 127 9.69 8.98 -9.94
N LEU A 128 8.62 8.28 -9.52
CA LEU A 128 8.48 7.76 -8.17
C LEU A 128 8.53 6.23 -8.18
N LEU A 129 9.26 5.66 -7.21
CA LEU A 129 9.34 4.22 -7.03
C LEU A 129 8.07 3.68 -6.36
N HIS A 130 7.40 2.74 -7.02
CA HIS A 130 6.22 2.06 -6.52
C HIS A 130 6.41 0.56 -6.52
N ARG A 131 5.82 -0.10 -5.51
CA ARG A 131 5.64 -1.54 -5.53
C ARG A 131 4.31 -1.89 -6.18
N LEU A 132 4.37 -2.52 -7.34
CA LEU A 132 3.20 -2.91 -8.13
C LEU A 132 3.04 -4.44 -8.14
N VAL A 133 1.80 -4.91 -8.19
CA VAL A 133 1.47 -6.34 -8.25
C VAL A 133 0.78 -6.65 -9.57
N VAL A 134 1.28 -7.66 -10.28
CA VAL A 134 0.73 -8.13 -11.55
C VAL A 134 0.54 -9.63 -11.52
N GLY A 135 -0.49 -10.15 -12.19
CA GLY A 135 -0.62 -11.59 -12.37
C GLY A 135 0.56 -12.12 -13.19
N SER A 136 1.26 -13.15 -12.70
CA SER A 136 2.45 -13.68 -13.38
C SER A 136 2.14 -14.13 -14.82
N PRO A 137 1.00 -14.78 -15.12
CA PRO A 137 0.63 -15.10 -16.51
C PRO A 137 0.41 -13.86 -17.39
N LEU A 138 -0.13 -12.78 -16.82
CA LEU A 138 -0.33 -11.53 -17.54
C LEU A 138 1.01 -10.87 -17.88
N LEU A 139 1.92 -10.83 -16.90
CA LEU A 139 3.28 -10.31 -17.10
C LEU A 139 4.06 -11.14 -18.12
N ALA A 140 4.04 -12.46 -17.98
CA ALA A 140 4.69 -13.38 -18.90
C ALA A 140 4.18 -13.20 -20.34
N LYS A 141 2.85 -13.10 -20.51
CA LYS A 141 2.25 -12.84 -21.81
C LYS A 141 2.70 -11.52 -22.42
N ALA A 142 2.79 -10.45 -21.61
CA ALA A 142 3.13 -9.12 -22.12
C ALA A 142 4.57 -9.00 -22.61
N PHE A 143 5.50 -9.78 -22.04
CA PHE A 143 6.94 -9.72 -22.36
C PHE A 143 7.48 -11.01 -23.02
N GLY A 144 6.60 -11.92 -23.43
CA GLY A 144 6.96 -13.20 -24.06
C GLY A 144 7.85 -14.07 -23.17
N LEU A 145 7.55 -14.14 -21.87
CA LEU A 145 8.34 -14.91 -20.89
C LEU A 145 7.68 -16.25 -20.59
N ASN A 146 8.49 -17.20 -20.13
CA ASN A 146 8.01 -18.46 -19.60
C ASN A 146 7.71 -18.33 -18.10
N LEU A 147 6.64 -18.98 -17.65
CA LEU A 147 6.21 -18.95 -16.25
C LEU A 147 7.11 -19.80 -15.34
N GLY A 148 7.80 -20.81 -15.89
CA GLY A 148 8.64 -21.73 -15.13
C GLY A 148 9.91 -21.08 -14.57
N ASP A 149 10.47 -20.13 -15.29
CA ASP A 149 11.72 -19.39 -15.05
C ASP A 149 11.49 -17.87 -15.09
N LEU A 150 10.27 -17.45 -14.75
CA LEU A 150 9.83 -16.05 -14.87
C LEU A 150 10.76 -15.09 -14.13
N LYS A 151 11.23 -15.46 -12.95
CA LYS A 151 12.06 -14.58 -12.12
C LYS A 151 13.41 -14.33 -12.79
N GLU A 152 14.07 -15.39 -13.21
CA GLU A 152 15.38 -15.37 -13.87
C GLU A 152 15.29 -14.58 -15.18
N THR A 153 14.32 -14.92 -16.03
CA THR A 153 14.13 -14.27 -17.33
C THR A 153 13.71 -12.81 -17.24
N LEU A 154 12.97 -12.40 -16.19
CA LEU A 154 12.71 -10.98 -15.95
C LEU A 154 13.99 -10.26 -15.56
N LEU A 155 14.78 -10.78 -14.61
CA LEU A 155 15.99 -10.13 -14.11
C LEU A 155 16.98 -9.81 -15.23
N GLU A 156 17.15 -10.72 -16.19
CA GLU A 156 18.02 -10.54 -17.35
C GLU A 156 17.55 -9.44 -18.31
N LYS A 157 16.24 -9.16 -18.33
CA LYS A 157 15.64 -8.17 -19.25
C LYS A 157 15.37 -6.82 -18.59
N LEU A 158 15.72 -6.64 -17.32
CA LEU A 158 15.56 -5.35 -16.66
C LEU A 158 16.56 -4.31 -17.22
N PRO A 159 16.16 -3.03 -17.35
CA PRO A 159 14.82 -2.51 -17.09
C PRO A 159 13.83 -2.82 -18.23
N LEU A 160 12.56 -3.05 -17.89
CA LEU A 160 11.48 -3.26 -18.84
C LEU A 160 10.54 -2.06 -18.90
N PHE A 161 10.13 -1.67 -20.10
CA PHE A 161 9.24 -0.54 -20.35
C PHE A 161 7.87 -1.04 -20.80
N ALA A 162 6.80 -0.49 -20.23
CA ALA A 162 5.45 -0.90 -20.58
C ALA A 162 4.41 0.20 -20.35
N ASN A 163 3.33 0.12 -21.11
CA ASN A 163 2.08 0.78 -20.75
C ASN A 163 1.29 -0.13 -19.80
N ALA A 164 0.77 0.44 -18.71
CA ALA A 164 0.03 -0.28 -17.69
C ALA A 164 -1.26 0.43 -17.32
N GLU A 165 -2.34 -0.34 -17.20
CA GLU A 165 -3.58 0.07 -16.53
C GLU A 165 -3.48 -0.36 -15.06
N ILE A 166 -3.30 0.62 -14.15
CA ILE A 166 -3.08 0.39 -12.73
C ILE A 166 -4.34 0.76 -11.94
N HIS A 167 -4.79 -0.17 -11.11
CA HIS A 167 -5.85 0.03 -10.13
C HIS A 167 -5.22 -0.07 -8.74
N GLY A 168 -4.83 1.06 -8.16
CA GLY A 168 -4.15 1.13 -6.86
C GLY A 168 -2.71 0.63 -7.00
N SER A 169 -2.36 -0.47 -6.34
CA SER A 169 -1.07 -1.15 -6.53
C SER A 169 -1.12 -2.26 -7.60
N LYS A 170 -2.31 -2.57 -8.14
CA LYS A 170 -2.48 -3.73 -9.03
C LYS A 170 -2.50 -3.34 -10.50
N ILE A 171 -1.63 -3.96 -11.28
CA ILE A 171 -1.63 -3.88 -12.73
C ILE A 171 -2.72 -4.81 -13.28
N LYS A 172 -3.68 -4.23 -14.01
CA LYS A 172 -4.81 -4.94 -14.63
C LYS A 172 -4.55 -5.28 -16.09
N LYS A 173 -3.84 -4.41 -16.79
CA LYS A 173 -3.36 -4.62 -18.14
C LYS A 173 -1.94 -4.12 -18.23
N ILE A 174 -1.12 -4.82 -19.00
CA ILE A 174 0.26 -4.44 -19.26
C ILE A 174 0.62 -4.85 -20.69
N GLN A 175 1.32 -3.96 -21.36
CA GLN A 175 1.79 -4.16 -22.73
C GLN A 175 3.20 -3.59 -22.84
N GLN A 176 4.12 -4.42 -23.29
CA GLN A 176 5.49 -4.00 -23.61
C GLN A 176 5.47 -2.89 -24.67
N LEU A 177 6.32 -1.88 -24.47
CA LEU A 177 6.57 -0.82 -25.45
C LEU A 177 7.51 -1.28 -26.58
#